data_AF-A0ABD4W0J4-F1
#
_entry.id   AF-A0ABD4W0J4-F1
#
_cell.length_a   1.000
_cell.length_b   1.000
_cell.length_c   1.000
_cell.angle_alpha   90.00
_cell.angle_beta   90.00
_cell.angle_gamma   90.00
#
_symmetry.space_group_name_H-M   'P 1'
#
loop_
_entity.id
_entity.type
_entity.pdbx_description
1 polymer ?
#
loop_
_entity_poly.entity_id
_entity_poly.type
_entity_poly.pdbx_seq_one_letter_code
_entity_poly.pdbx_strand_id
1 'polypeptide(L)'
;LICTDMTIDENEIIRIYGKRWDIEVFFKTCKSFLKLGTEYHGLSYDALTAHTAFVFLRYMFMSVEKRDDEDDRTMGELFYCMIDELADITFHHSLQILVEAMFESVKEILQPTEEQMERFTKAFISRLPKYMQEALSPSLVA
;
A
#
# COMPACT_ATOMS: atom_id res chain seq x y z
N LEU A 1 36.15 8.79 -8.79
CA LEU A 1 34.87 8.40 -9.45
C LEU A 1 34.37 9.61 -10.21
N ILE A 2 33.87 9.45 -11.43
CA ILE A 2 33.25 10.55 -12.18
C ILE A 2 31.75 10.28 -12.21
N CYS A 3 30.95 11.25 -11.79
CA CYS A 3 29.49 11.17 -11.77
C CYS A 3 28.93 12.25 -12.70
N THR A 4 27.92 11.91 -13.49
CA THR A 4 27.19 12.87 -14.35
C THR A 4 26.10 13.62 -13.59
N ASP A 5 25.63 13.06 -12.47
CA ASP A 5 24.64 13.67 -11.62
C ASP A 5 25.33 14.50 -10.53
N MET A 6 25.16 15.82 -10.61
CA MET A 6 25.77 16.79 -9.70
C MET A 6 24.92 17.06 -8.45
N THR A 7 23.74 16.42 -8.33
CA THR A 7 22.84 16.58 -7.19
C THR A 7 23.13 15.61 -6.05
N ILE A 8 23.88 14.54 -6.34
CA ILE A 8 24.19 13.45 -5.41
C ILE A 8 25.43 13.79 -4.59
N ASP A 9 25.41 13.49 -3.30
CA ASP A 9 26.56 13.68 -2.42
C ASP A 9 27.68 12.65 -2.66
N GLU A 10 28.87 12.96 -2.21
CA GLU A 10 30.06 12.12 -2.40
C GLU A 10 29.94 10.72 -1.77
N ASN A 11 29.29 10.59 -0.60
CA ASN A 11 29.13 9.30 0.06
C ASN A 11 28.15 8.42 -0.70
N GLU A 12 27.08 9.01 -1.23
CA GLU A 12 26.12 8.31 -2.06
C GLU A 12 26.73 7.86 -3.39
N ILE A 13 27.60 8.67 -4.02
CA ILE A 13 28.38 8.25 -5.20
C ILE A 13 29.25 7.03 -4.88
N ILE A 14 29.94 7.04 -3.74
CA ILE A 14 30.78 5.91 -3.29
C ILE A 14 29.91 4.67 -3.04
N ARG A 15 28.77 4.84 -2.37
CA ARG A 15 27.82 3.74 -2.07
C ARG A 15 27.28 3.10 -3.34
N ILE A 16 26.84 3.91 -4.31
CA ILE A 16 26.34 3.42 -5.60
C ILE A 16 27.45 2.68 -6.35
N TYR A 17 28.66 3.25 -6.39
CA TYR A 17 29.79 2.60 -7.04
C TYR A 17 30.19 1.28 -6.37
N GLY A 18 29.98 1.15 -5.06
CA GLY A 18 30.17 -0.10 -4.32
C GLY A 18 29.38 -1.27 -4.92
N LYS A 19 28.16 -1.02 -5.41
CA LYS A 19 27.31 -2.04 -6.07
C LYS A 19 27.93 -2.59 -7.36
N ARG A 20 28.93 -1.94 -7.95
CA ARG A 20 29.64 -2.45 -9.12
C ARG A 20 30.26 -3.83 -8.88
N TRP A 21 30.67 -4.13 -7.64
CA TRP A 21 31.26 -5.42 -7.30
C TRP A 21 30.31 -6.60 -7.52
N ASP A 22 29.00 -6.37 -7.48
CA ASP A 22 27.98 -7.42 -7.66
C ASP A 22 28.10 -8.13 -9.01
N ILE A 23 28.59 -7.44 -10.06
CA ILE A 23 28.82 -8.08 -11.37
C ILE A 23 29.95 -9.11 -11.31
N GLU A 24 30.94 -8.91 -10.44
CA GLU A 24 32.05 -9.85 -10.25
C GLU A 24 31.57 -11.10 -9.52
N VAL A 25 30.70 -10.92 -8.52
CA VAL A 25 30.00 -12.01 -7.83
C VAL A 25 29.10 -12.78 -8.79
N PHE A 26 28.33 -12.08 -9.63
CA PHE A 26 27.51 -12.68 -10.68
C PHE A 26 28.33 -13.57 -11.61
N PHE A 27 29.42 -13.06 -12.17
CA PHE A 27 30.27 -13.84 -13.08
C PHE A 27 30.99 -14.99 -12.39
N LYS A 28 31.40 -14.82 -11.13
CA LYS A 28 31.95 -15.90 -10.31
C LYS A 28 30.92 -17.02 -10.17
N THR A 29 29.68 -16.69 -9.81
CA THR A 29 28.61 -17.67 -9.64
C THR A 29 28.28 -18.38 -10.94
N CYS A 30 28.13 -17.64 -12.04
CA CYS A 30 27.83 -18.21 -13.35
C CYS A 30 28.89 -19.20 -13.82
N LYS A 31 30.18 -18.86 -13.65
CA LYS A 31 31.29 -19.73 -14.07
C LYS A 31 31.47 -20.93 -13.14
N SER A 32 31.46 -20.72 -11.83
CA SER A 32 31.79 -21.75 -10.84
C SER A 32 30.64 -22.72 -10.58
N PHE A 33 29.41 -22.24 -10.51
CA PHE A 33 28.26 -23.05 -10.09
C PHE A 33 27.27 -23.33 -11.20
N LEU A 34 27.13 -22.42 -12.18
CA LEU A 34 26.17 -22.55 -13.27
C LEU A 34 26.79 -22.97 -14.60
N LYS A 35 28.04 -23.47 -14.56
CA LYS A 35 28.73 -24.13 -15.67
C LYS A 35 28.76 -23.32 -16.97
N LEU A 36 28.86 -21.99 -16.87
CA LEU A 36 28.87 -21.10 -18.04
C LEU A 36 29.85 -21.55 -19.12
N GLY A 37 31.08 -21.94 -18.74
CA GLY A 37 32.12 -22.36 -19.68
C GLY A 37 32.28 -23.87 -19.86
N THR A 38 31.57 -24.69 -19.10
CA THR A 38 31.82 -26.15 -19.02
C THR A 38 30.64 -27.04 -19.39
N GLU A 39 29.42 -26.48 -19.51
CA GLU A 39 28.23 -27.27 -19.85
C GLU A 39 28.03 -27.45 -21.36
N TYR A 40 28.39 -26.46 -22.17
CA TYR A 40 28.24 -26.51 -23.63
C TYR A 40 29.59 -26.51 -24.34
N HIS A 41 29.81 -27.47 -25.23
CA HIS A 41 31.04 -27.63 -26.03
C HIS A 41 30.78 -27.70 -27.54
N GLY A 42 29.56 -27.40 -27.99
CA GLY A 42 29.23 -27.41 -29.41
C GLY A 42 29.81 -26.19 -30.15
N LEU A 43 29.83 -26.29 -31.49
CA LEU A 43 30.40 -25.26 -32.36
C LEU A 43 29.37 -24.23 -32.87
N SER A 44 28.08 -24.41 -32.56
CA SER A 44 27.04 -23.48 -32.98
C SER A 44 27.07 -22.23 -32.11
N TYR A 45 27.26 -21.08 -32.75
CA TYR A 45 27.25 -19.78 -32.07
C TYR A 45 25.88 -19.44 -31.48
N ASP A 46 24.80 -19.80 -32.19
CA ASP A 46 23.43 -19.59 -31.71
C ASP A 46 23.17 -20.40 -30.45
N ALA A 47 23.62 -21.65 -30.43
CA ALA A 47 23.48 -22.50 -29.25
C ALA A 47 24.36 -22.05 -28.08
N LEU A 48 25.55 -21.51 -28.34
CA LEU A 48 26.40 -20.89 -27.31
C LEU A 48 25.75 -19.65 -26.70
N THR A 49 25.11 -18.83 -27.54
CA THR A 49 24.36 -17.64 -27.11
C THR A 49 23.14 -18.04 -26.28
N ALA A 50 22.38 -19.03 -26.73
CA ALA A 50 21.24 -19.58 -25.99
C ALA A 50 21.67 -20.17 -24.63
N HIS A 51 22.75 -20.95 -24.61
CA HIS A 51 23.32 -21.50 -23.38
C HIS A 51 23.67 -20.39 -22.38
N THR A 52 24.36 -19.34 -22.84
CA THR A 52 24.71 -18.19 -22.00
C THR A 52 23.46 -17.52 -21.43
N ALA A 53 22.42 -17.31 -22.24
CA ALA A 53 21.15 -16.75 -21.80
C ALA A 53 20.48 -17.64 -20.73
N PHE A 54 20.48 -18.96 -20.90
CA PHE A 54 19.93 -19.90 -19.90
C PHE A 54 20.72 -19.92 -18.60
N VAL A 55 22.04 -19.80 -18.65
CA VAL A 55 22.87 -19.66 -17.44
C VAL A 55 22.49 -18.39 -16.67
N PHE A 56 22.33 -17.27 -17.37
CA PHE A 56 21.96 -16.01 -16.74
C PHE A 56 20.53 -16.04 -16.19
N LEU A 57 19.61 -16.67 -16.91
CA LEU A 57 18.24 -16.88 -16.43
C LEU A 57 18.21 -17.71 -15.13
N ARG A 58 18.98 -18.78 -15.06
CA ARG A 58 19.13 -19.58 -13.82
C ARG A 58 19.65 -18.74 -12.66
N TYR A 59 20.64 -17.88 -12.90
CA TYR A 59 21.11 -16.94 -11.87
C TYR A 59 19.98 -16.01 -11.41
N MET A 60 19.25 -15.40 -12.35
CA MET A 60 18.16 -14.48 -12.03
C MET A 60 17.08 -15.14 -11.15
N PHE A 61 16.66 -16.36 -11.47
CA PHE A 61 15.72 -17.11 -10.64
C PHE A 61 16.22 -17.30 -9.21
N MET A 62 17.46 -17.79 -9.04
CA MET A 62 18.01 -17.99 -7.70
C MET A 62 18.22 -16.68 -6.94
N SER A 63 18.57 -15.59 -7.62
CA SER A 63 18.70 -14.27 -6.99
C SER A 63 17.38 -13.73 -6.46
N VAL A 64 16.27 -13.96 -7.17
CA VAL A 64 14.93 -13.59 -6.69
C VAL A 64 14.54 -14.45 -5.49
N GLU A 65 14.67 -15.78 -5.59
CA GLU A 65 14.38 -16.68 -4.46
C GLU A 65 15.20 -16.33 -3.21
N LYS A 66 16.50 -16.08 -3.39
CA LYS A 66 17.39 -15.65 -2.31
C LYS A 66 16.90 -14.35 -1.67
N ARG A 67 16.47 -13.39 -2.49
CA ARG A 67 15.94 -12.11 -2.00
C ARG A 67 14.65 -12.33 -1.22
N ASP A 68 13.75 -13.18 -1.71
CA ASP A 68 12.48 -13.45 -1.05
C ASP A 68 12.65 -14.17 0.31
N ASP A 69 13.76 -14.90 0.49
CA ASP A 69 14.15 -15.59 1.72
C ASP A 69 14.93 -14.70 2.71
N GLU A 70 15.87 -13.87 2.22
CA GLU A 70 16.76 -13.06 3.06
C GLU A 70 16.29 -11.61 3.31
N ASP A 71 15.55 -10.97 2.39
CA ASP A 71 15.06 -9.61 2.60
C ASP A 71 13.90 -9.63 3.61
N ASP A 72 14.07 -8.92 4.72
CA ASP A 72 12.97 -8.63 5.64
C ASP A 72 11.83 -7.93 4.87
N ARG A 73 10.70 -8.62 4.68
CA ARG A 73 9.53 -8.02 4.05
C ARG A 73 9.06 -6.86 4.91
N THR A 74 8.87 -5.68 4.33
CA THR A 74 8.19 -4.58 5.00
C THR A 74 6.83 -5.05 5.49
N MET A 75 6.45 -4.70 6.72
CA MET A 75 5.14 -4.99 7.31
C MET A 75 4.02 -4.18 6.64
N GLY A 76 3.91 -4.24 5.31
CA GLY A 76 2.96 -3.48 4.52
C GLY A 76 1.51 -3.84 4.87
N GLU A 77 1.24 -5.10 5.18
CA GLU A 77 -0.06 -5.54 5.69
C GLU A 77 -0.42 -4.85 7.01
N LEU A 78 0.55 -4.68 7.91
CA LEU A 78 0.38 -3.99 9.18
C LEU A 78 0.09 -2.49 8.97
N PHE A 79 0.71 -1.87 7.96
CA PHE A 79 0.38 -0.50 7.54
C PHE A 79 -1.05 -0.38 7.00
N TYR A 80 -1.51 -1.32 6.18
CA TYR A 80 -2.90 -1.34 5.70
C TYR A 80 -3.90 -1.57 6.85
N CYS A 81 -3.61 -2.48 7.77
CA CYS A 81 -4.43 -2.69 8.97
C CYS A 81 -4.50 -1.42 9.83
N MET A 82 -3.37 -0.72 10.03
CA MET A 82 -3.37 0.55 10.77
C MET A 82 -4.15 1.65 10.04
N ILE A 83 -4.11 1.73 8.71
CA ILE A 83 -4.90 2.70 7.94
C ILE A 83 -6.40 2.39 8.00
N ASP A 84 -6.77 1.11 7.96
CA ASP A 84 -8.16 0.66 8.10
C ASP A 84 -8.69 0.92 9.52
N GLU A 85 -7.85 0.71 10.54
CA GLU A 85 -8.16 1.03 11.94
C GLU A 85 -8.19 2.54 12.21
N LEU A 86 -7.32 3.32 11.54
CA LEU A 86 -7.30 4.78 11.56
C LEU A 86 -8.31 5.42 10.58
N ALA A 87 -9.15 4.63 9.91
CA ALA A 87 -10.19 5.21 9.07
C ALA A 87 -11.15 6.00 9.96
N ASP A 88 -11.01 7.33 9.92
CA ASP A 88 -11.81 8.25 10.73
C ASP A 88 -13.31 7.97 10.54
N ILE A 89 -14.06 8.06 11.64
CA ILE A 89 -15.52 8.13 11.59
C ILE A 89 -15.88 9.24 10.60
N THR A 90 -16.56 8.86 9.50
CA THR A 90 -16.95 9.85 8.49
C THR A 90 -17.82 10.94 9.14
N PHE A 91 -17.70 12.18 8.66
CA PHE A 91 -18.50 13.30 9.19
C PHE A 91 -20.00 12.99 9.27
N HIS A 92 -20.52 12.25 8.28
CA HIS A 92 -21.91 11.77 8.28
C HIS A 92 -22.20 10.84 9.47
N HIS A 93 -21.33 9.86 9.71
CA HIS A 93 -21.50 8.92 10.80
C HIS A 93 -21.35 9.60 12.17
N SER A 94 -20.41 10.55 12.33
CA SER A 94 -20.29 11.35 13.56
C SER A 94 -21.57 12.17 13.82
N LEU A 95 -22.14 12.78 12.78
CA LEU A 95 -23.37 13.56 12.90
C LEU A 95 -24.56 12.68 13.29
N GLN A 96 -24.68 11.48 12.72
CA GLN A 96 -25.70 10.51 13.12
C GLN A 96 -25.59 10.14 14.59
N ILE A 97 -24.40 9.79 15.08
CA ILE A 97 -24.16 9.45 16.49
C ILE A 97 -24.59 10.59 17.41
N LEU A 98 -24.24 11.84 17.09
CA LEU A 98 -24.62 13.01 17.89
C LEU A 98 -26.13 13.24 17.90
N VAL A 99 -26.79 13.10 16.75
CA VAL A 99 -28.24 13.28 16.62
C VAL A 99 -28.99 12.17 17.36
N GLU A 100 -28.58 10.91 17.20
CA GLU A 100 -29.14 9.77 17.93
C GLU A 100 -28.99 9.93 19.44
N ALA A 101 -27.79 10.30 19.92
CA ALA A 101 -27.56 10.54 21.34
C ALA A 101 -28.44 11.67 21.90
N MET A 102 -28.65 12.74 21.13
CA MET A 102 -29.58 13.82 21.48
C MET A 102 -31.02 13.31 21.55
N PHE A 103 -31.47 12.53 20.57
CA PHE A 103 -32.82 11.97 20.53
C PHE A 103 -33.09 11.02 21.69
N GLU A 104 -32.15 10.13 22.03
CA GLU A 104 -32.27 9.24 23.17
C GLU A 104 -32.32 10.03 24.50
N SER A 105 -31.48 11.05 24.65
CA SER A 105 -31.51 11.94 25.82
C SER A 105 -32.87 12.65 25.98
N VAL A 106 -33.45 13.11 24.86
CA VAL A 106 -34.78 13.74 24.84
C VAL A 106 -35.88 12.75 25.24
N LYS A 107 -35.84 11.53 24.71
CA LYS A 107 -36.81 10.47 25.05
C LYS A 107 -36.74 10.11 26.53
N GLU A 108 -35.53 9.96 27.07
CA GLU A 108 -35.31 9.57 28.46
C GLU A 108 -35.80 10.64 29.44
N ILE A 109 -35.48 11.91 29.20
CA ILE A 109 -35.78 13.03 30.12
C ILE A 109 -37.24 13.48 30.02
N LEU A 110 -37.78 13.59 28.80
CA LEU A 110 -39.09 14.21 28.59
C LEU A 110 -40.23 13.20 28.45
N GLN A 111 -39.93 11.91 28.27
CA GLN A 111 -40.90 10.84 27.98
C GLN A 111 -42.02 11.24 27.00
N PRO A 112 -41.68 11.85 25.85
CA PRO A 112 -42.65 12.37 24.91
C PRO A 112 -43.42 11.25 24.21
N THR A 113 -44.66 11.53 23.81
CA THR A 113 -45.38 10.64 22.90
C THR A 113 -44.75 10.63 21.51
N GLU A 114 -45.01 9.60 20.70
CA GLU A 114 -44.50 9.52 19.31
C GLU A 114 -44.90 10.75 18.49
N GLU A 115 -46.12 11.26 18.68
CA GLU A 115 -46.62 12.46 17.98
C GLU A 115 -45.86 13.73 18.40
N GLN A 116 -45.49 13.84 19.68
CA GLN A 116 -44.65 14.94 20.17
C GLN A 116 -43.23 14.84 19.61
N MET A 117 -42.69 13.63 19.48
CA MET A 117 -41.39 13.40 18.86
C MET A 117 -41.37 13.73 17.38
N GLU A 118 -42.40 13.36 16.62
CA GLU A 118 -42.49 13.69 15.21
C GLU A 118 -42.56 15.22 15.00
N ARG A 119 -43.35 15.91 15.82
CA ARG A 119 -43.42 17.38 15.82
C ARG A 119 -42.07 18.00 16.17
N PHE A 120 -41.36 17.45 17.15
CA PHE A 120 -40.02 17.89 17.52
C PHE A 120 -39.03 17.71 16.36
N THR A 121 -38.99 16.53 15.73
CA THR A 121 -38.09 16.24 14.60
C THR A 121 -38.33 17.17 13.43
N LYS A 122 -39.60 17.40 13.03
CA LYS A 122 -39.95 18.37 11.98
C LYS A 122 -39.51 19.79 12.34
N ALA A 123 -39.73 20.21 13.59
CA ALA A 123 -39.33 21.53 14.07
C ALA A 123 -37.80 21.68 14.21
N PHE A 124 -37.06 20.59 14.45
CA PHE A 124 -35.60 20.59 14.48
C PHE A 124 -35.04 20.74 13.06
N ILE A 125 -35.49 19.90 12.12
CA ILE A 125 -35.02 19.92 10.72
C ILE A 125 -35.28 21.27 10.05
N SER A 126 -36.47 21.83 10.22
CA SER A 126 -36.83 23.15 9.64
C SER A 126 -35.97 24.31 10.14
N ARG A 127 -35.27 24.17 11.27
CA ARG A 127 -34.35 25.18 11.80
C ARG A 127 -32.91 25.00 11.32
N LEU A 128 -32.59 23.87 10.68
CA LEU A 128 -31.26 23.63 10.11
C LEU A 128 -31.04 24.49 8.85
N PRO A 129 -29.79 24.76 8.45
CA PRO A 129 -29.48 25.38 7.16
C PRO A 129 -30.01 24.56 5.98
N LYS A 130 -30.39 25.22 4.86
CA LYS A 130 -30.98 24.57 3.68
C LYS A 130 -30.18 23.38 3.15
N TYR A 131 -28.85 23.51 3.09
CA TYR A 131 -27.98 22.43 2.61
C TYR A 131 -28.03 21.17 3.50
N MET A 132 -28.34 21.30 4.80
CA MET A 132 -28.52 20.17 5.71
C MET A 132 -29.93 19.59 5.64
N GLN A 133 -30.95 20.45 5.41
CA GLN A 133 -32.32 19.99 5.21
C GLN A 133 -32.39 19.05 4.01
N GLU A 134 -31.81 19.46 2.88
CA GLU A 134 -31.76 18.66 1.63
C GLU A 134 -31.03 17.33 1.83
N ALA A 135 -29.96 17.30 2.63
CA ALA A 135 -29.18 16.10 2.91
C ALA A 135 -29.89 15.12 3.87
N LEU A 136 -30.75 15.59 4.76
CA LEU A 136 -31.47 14.79 5.77
C LEU A 136 -32.88 14.38 5.33
N SER A 137 -33.48 15.06 4.36
CA SER A 137 -34.79 14.69 3.80
C SER A 137 -34.89 13.25 3.22
N PRO A 138 -33.84 12.67 2.60
CA PRO A 138 -33.90 11.30 2.09
C PRO A 138 -33.81 10.21 3.17
N SER A 139 -33.27 10.51 4.36
CA SER A 139 -32.97 9.50 5.39
C SER A 139 -34.09 9.28 6.42
N LEU A 140 -35.23 9.96 6.29
CA LEU A 140 -36.40 9.84 7.18
C LEU A 140 -37.57 9.06 6.56
N VAL A 141 -37.38 8.53 5.33
CA VAL A 141 -38.38 7.74 4.60
C VAL A 141 -37.96 6.26 4.49
N ALA A 142 -36.83 5.87 5.08
CA ALA A 142 -36.38 4.48 5.19
C ALA A 142 -36.55 3.97 6.63
#